data_AF-A0A1F7YZJ3-F1
#
_entry.id   AF-A0A1F7YZJ3-F1
#
_cell.length_a   1.000
_cell.length_b   1.000
_cell.length_c   1.000
_cell.angle_alpha   90.00
_cell.angle_beta   90.00
_cell.angle_gamma   90.00
#
_symmetry.space_group_name_H-M   'P 1'
#
loop_
_entity.id
_entity.type
_entity.pdbx_description
1 polymer ?
#
loop_
_entity_poly.entity_id
_entity_poly.type
_entity_poly.pdbx_seq_one_letter_code
_entity_poly.pdbx_strand_id
1 'polypeptide(L)'
;MNLGDAFRSPIGRDLSVGAIIGNLVSAAIVVAGIIMVFLFIGGGLMMIVGAGNNDPQSAAKGKQAVTWAIVGFVIVFTSYWVIRIIEIWSGTNFVTIPSFFGGQPPPAPRPGGPPVPIP
;
A
#
# COMPACT_ATOMS: atom_id res chain seq x y z
N MET A 1 6.05 -28.00 14.00
CA MET A 1 7.24 -27.61 14.79
C MET A 1 7.87 -26.43 14.06
N ASN A 2 7.69 -25.21 14.58
CA ASN A 2 8.13 -23.97 13.95
C ASN A 2 9.58 -23.65 14.32
N LEU A 3 10.45 -23.49 13.31
CA LEU A 3 11.84 -23.08 13.53
C LEU A 3 11.97 -21.63 14.07
N GLY A 4 10.90 -20.84 14.02
CA GLY A 4 10.88 -19.46 14.56
C GLY A 4 10.86 -19.37 16.09
N ASP A 5 10.26 -20.35 16.78
CA ASP A 5 10.22 -20.37 18.25
C ASP A 5 11.55 -20.86 18.85
N ALA A 6 12.29 -21.70 18.12
CA ALA A 6 13.57 -22.27 18.55
C ALA A 6 14.75 -21.27 18.49
N PHE A 7 14.68 -20.25 17.62
CA PHE A 7 15.81 -19.34 17.36
C PHE A 7 15.60 -17.88 17.77
N ARG A 8 14.45 -17.51 18.33
CA ARG A 8 14.12 -16.16 18.84
C ARG A 8 14.70 -15.02 17.96
N SER A 9 14.65 -15.19 16.65
CA SER A 9 15.19 -14.25 15.69
C SER A 9 14.04 -13.65 14.88
N PRO A 10 13.95 -12.32 14.76
CA PRO A 10 12.88 -11.62 14.02
C PRO A 10 12.69 -12.15 12.58
N ILE A 11 13.78 -12.63 11.99
CA ILE A 11 13.87 -13.21 10.64
C ILE A 11 13.12 -14.55 10.47
N GLY A 12 12.73 -15.23 11.55
CA GLY A 12 11.96 -16.48 11.50
C GLY A 12 10.43 -16.32 11.41
N ARG A 13 9.91 -15.10 11.63
CA ARG A 13 8.48 -14.76 11.45
C ARG A 13 8.14 -14.25 10.05
N ASP A 14 9.16 -13.78 9.33
CA ASP A 14 9.02 -13.07 8.04
C ASP A 14 9.13 -13.97 6.79
N LEU A 15 9.38 -15.28 6.97
CA LEU A 15 9.23 -16.28 5.90
C LEU A 15 7.77 -16.71 5.69
N SER A 16 6.81 -15.94 6.23
CA SER A 16 5.41 -16.08 5.85
C SER A 16 5.22 -15.44 4.49
N VAL A 17 4.60 -16.17 3.55
CA VAL A 17 4.11 -15.65 2.27
C VAL A 17 3.35 -14.32 2.45
N GLY A 18 2.70 -14.13 3.60
CA GLY A 18 2.04 -12.88 3.97
C GLY A 18 2.95 -11.66 4.09
N ALA A 19 4.21 -11.78 4.52
CA ALA A 19 5.12 -10.64 4.68
C ALA A 19 5.62 -10.14 3.31
N ILE A 20 5.96 -11.06 2.41
CA ILE A 20 6.37 -10.75 1.03
C ILE A 20 5.21 -10.10 0.27
N ILE A 21 4.01 -10.68 0.40
CA ILE A 21 2.79 -10.14 -0.21
C ILE A 21 2.44 -8.78 0.40
N GLY A 22 2.51 -8.62 1.72
CA GLY A 22 2.21 -7.36 2.40
C GLY A 22 3.10 -6.20 1.93
N ASN A 23 4.40 -6.45 1.78
CA ASN A 23 5.33 -5.45 1.26
C ASN A 23 5.06 -5.10 -0.21
N LEU A 24 4.76 -6.11 -1.04
CA LEU A 24 4.40 -5.90 -2.45
C LEU A 24 3.10 -5.10 -2.59
N VAL A 25 2.09 -5.43 -1.79
CA VAL A 25 0.79 -4.75 -1.77
C VAL A 25 0.93 -3.31 -1.29
N SER A 26 1.71 -3.06 -0.23
CA SER A 26 1.96 -1.70 0.26
C SER A 26 2.61 -0.82 -0.82
N ALA A 27 3.66 -1.33 -1.49
CA ALA A 27 4.29 -0.63 -2.61
C ALA A 27 3.31 -0.40 -3.77
N ALA A 28 2.49 -1.39 -4.10
CA ALA A 28 1.48 -1.28 -5.15
C ALA A 28 0.40 -0.23 -4.82
N ILE A 29 -0.03 -0.11 -3.56
CA ILE A 29 -1.01 0.90 -3.13
C ILE A 29 -0.46 2.31 -3.29
N VAL A 30 0.80 2.56 -2.92
CA VAL A 30 1.43 3.88 -3.08
C VAL A 30 1.52 4.25 -4.56
N VAL A 31 1.97 3.33 -5.41
CA VAL A 31 2.06 3.55 -6.86
C VAL A 31 0.67 3.74 -7.48
N ALA A 32 -0.31 2.93 -7.08
CA ALA A 32 -1.69 3.05 -7.53
C ALA A 32 -2.31 4.39 -7.14
N GLY A 33 -2.06 4.89 -5.92
CA GLY A 33 -2.52 6.20 -5.47
C GLY A 33 -2.01 7.34 -6.36
N ILE A 34 -0.72 7.33 -6.69
CA ILE A 34 -0.11 8.32 -7.57
C ILE A 34 -0.75 8.26 -8.96
N ILE A 35 -0.80 7.07 -9.57
CA ILE A 35 -1.38 6.87 -10.92
C ILE A 35 -2.85 7.31 -10.95
N MET A 36 -3.61 6.98 -9.90
CA MET A 36 -5.02 7.29 -9.81
C MET A 36 -5.27 8.81 -9.82
N VAL A 37 -4.45 9.60 -9.12
CA VAL A 37 -4.55 11.07 -9.15
C VAL A 37 -4.36 11.60 -10.57
N PHE A 38 -3.36 11.12 -11.30
CA PHE A 38 -3.10 11.54 -12.68
C PHE A 38 -4.24 11.14 -13.63
N LEU A 39 -4.77 9.92 -13.51
CA LEU A 39 -5.89 9.45 -14.31
C LEU A 39 -7.18 10.21 -14.02
N PHE A 40 -7.43 10.56 -12.75
CA PHE A 40 -8.63 11.30 -12.36
C PHE A 40 -8.60 12.73 -12.90
N ILE A 41 -7.46 13.42 -12.78
CA ILE A 41 -7.28 14.77 -13.32
C ILE A 41 -7.31 14.75 -14.85
N GLY A 42 -6.50 13.91 -15.49
CA GLY A 42 -6.41 13.83 -16.95
C GLY A 42 -7.70 13.35 -17.61
N GLY A 43 -8.28 12.26 -17.11
CA GLY A 43 -9.53 11.69 -17.63
C GLY A 43 -10.74 12.57 -17.36
N GLY A 44 -10.83 13.18 -16.17
CA GLY A 44 -11.90 14.11 -15.81
C GLY A 44 -11.88 15.37 -16.67
N LEU A 45 -10.70 15.99 -16.86
CA LEU A 45 -10.56 17.14 -17.75
C LEU A 45 -10.88 16.79 -19.21
N MET A 46 -10.42 15.65 -19.70
CA MET A 46 -10.70 15.20 -21.07
C MET A 46 -12.20 14.96 -21.30
N MET A 47 -12.91 14.43 -20.30
CA MET A 47 -14.37 14.26 -20.33
C MET A 47 -15.10 15.60 -20.41
N ILE A 48 -14.70 16.58 -19.60
CA ILE A 48 -15.34 17.91 -19.55
C ILE A 48 -15.08 18.68 -20.86
N VAL A 49 -13.84 18.70 -21.34
CA VAL A 49 -13.46 19.41 -22.57
C VAL A 49 -14.08 18.77 -23.81
N GLY A 50 -14.08 17.43 -23.90
CA GLY A 50 -14.71 16.72 -25.01
C GLY A 50 -16.22 16.93 -25.09
N ALA A 51 -16.88 17.03 -23.93
CA ALA A 51 -18.31 17.35 -23.87
C ALA A 51 -18.62 18.81 -24.25
N GLY A 52 -17.73 19.75 -23.92
CA GLY A 52 -17.90 21.18 -24.23
C GLY A 52 -17.71 21.53 -25.71
N ASN A 53 -16.81 20.83 -26.42
CA ASN A 53 -16.47 21.12 -27.81
C ASN A 53 -17.34 20.39 -28.86
N ASN A 54 -18.43 19.71 -28.45
CA ASN A 54 -19.24 18.84 -29.33
C ASN A 54 -18.41 17.79 -30.09
N ASP A 55 -17.33 17.31 -29.47
CA ASP A 55 -16.51 16.23 -30.02
C ASP A 55 -16.88 14.90 -29.31
N PRO A 56 -17.84 14.13 -29.87
CA PRO A 56 -18.35 12.92 -29.23
C PRO A 56 -17.28 11.85 -29.04
N GLN A 57 -16.20 11.87 -29.83
CA GLN A 57 -15.10 10.91 -29.70
C GLN A 57 -14.27 11.19 -28.44
N SER A 58 -13.95 12.45 -28.20
CA SER A 58 -13.22 12.88 -27.00
C SER A 58 -14.07 12.70 -25.73
N ALA A 59 -15.37 12.97 -25.80
CA ALA A 59 -16.31 12.71 -24.72
C ALA A 59 -16.43 11.20 -24.39
N ALA A 60 -16.49 10.33 -25.41
CA ALA A 60 -16.53 8.88 -25.22
C ALA A 60 -15.25 8.34 -24.57
N LYS A 61 -14.08 8.83 -25.01
CA LYS A 61 -12.78 8.49 -24.40
C LYS A 61 -12.70 8.93 -22.94
N GLY A 62 -13.14 10.15 -22.63
CA GLY A 62 -13.20 10.66 -21.26
C GLY A 62 -14.09 9.81 -20.36
N LYS A 63 -15.31 9.45 -20.82
CA LYS A 63 -16.19 8.53 -20.10
C LYS A 63 -15.52 7.17 -19.85
N GLN A 64 -14.87 6.61 -20.85
CA GLN A 64 -14.18 5.33 -20.73
C GLN A 64 -13.03 5.41 -19.71
N ALA A 65 -12.24 6.48 -19.73
CA ALA A 65 -11.18 6.72 -18.76
C ALA A 65 -11.72 6.84 -17.33
N VAL A 66 -12.84 7.55 -17.13
CA VAL A 66 -13.49 7.66 -15.82
C VAL A 66 -14.02 6.30 -15.35
N THR A 67 -14.63 5.49 -16.22
CA THR A 67 -15.06 4.13 -15.88
C THR A 67 -13.88 3.28 -15.41
N TRP A 68 -12.74 3.31 -16.12
CA TRP A 68 -11.54 2.58 -15.70
C TRP A 68 -10.97 3.11 -14.38
N ALA A 69 -11.01 4.42 -14.14
CA ALA A 69 -10.61 5.01 -12.87
C ALA A 69 -11.51 4.56 -11.70
N ILE A 70 -12.84 4.48 -11.92
CA ILE A 70 -13.79 3.97 -10.93
C ILE A 70 -13.53 2.48 -10.65
N VAL A 71 -13.32 1.67 -11.68
CA VAL A 71 -13.00 0.24 -11.50
C VAL A 71 -11.71 0.08 -10.69
N GLY A 72 -10.66 0.82 -11.04
CA GLY A 72 -9.40 0.83 -10.28
C GLY A 72 -9.59 1.28 -8.83
N PHE A 73 -10.40 2.32 -8.60
CA PHE A 73 -10.75 2.77 -7.26
C PHE A 73 -11.43 1.68 -6.45
N VAL A 74 -12.44 1.00 -7.02
CA VAL A 74 -13.18 -0.05 -6.33
C VAL A 74 -12.27 -1.22 -5.95
N ILE A 75 -11.30 -1.58 -6.80
CA ILE A 75 -10.32 -2.63 -6.50
C ILE A 75 -9.44 -2.23 -5.30
N VAL A 76 -8.85 -1.02 -5.33
CA VAL A 76 -8.01 -0.53 -4.24
C VAL A 76 -8.82 -0.37 -2.95
N PHE A 77 -10.03 0.16 -3.06
CA PHE A 77 -10.96 0.32 -1.95
C PHE A 77 -11.28 -1.03 -1.31
N THR A 78 -11.69 -2.02 -2.10
CA THR A 78 -11.99 -3.37 -1.59
C THR A 78 -10.76 -4.04 -0.98
N SER A 79 -9.59 -3.89 -1.60
CA SER A 79 -8.32 -4.37 -1.07
C SER A 79 -8.02 -3.79 0.32
N TYR A 80 -8.24 -2.48 0.51
CA TYR A 80 -8.09 -1.83 1.81
C TYR A 80 -8.98 -2.45 2.88
N TRP A 81 -10.26 -2.72 2.56
CA TRP A 81 -11.19 -3.36 3.51
C TRP A 81 -10.74 -4.75 3.93
N VAL A 82 -10.26 -5.59 2.99
CA VAL A 82 -9.74 -6.92 3.30
C VAL A 82 -8.54 -6.83 4.23
N ILE A 83 -7.59 -5.95 3.93
CA ILE A 83 -6.38 -5.76 4.75
C ILE A 83 -6.75 -5.26 6.14
N ARG A 84 -7.68 -4.30 6.24
CA ARG A 84 -8.18 -3.75 7.52
C ARG A 84 -8.74 -4.84 8.43
N ILE A 85 -9.51 -5.77 7.87
CA ILE A 85 -10.09 -6.89 8.63
C ILE A 85 -8.98 -7.81 9.17
N ILE A 86 -7.93 -8.04 8.37
CA ILE A 86 -6.76 -8.84 8.78
C ILE A 86 -5.94 -8.11 9.86
N GLU A 87 -5.74 -6.80 9.73
CA GLU A 87 -5.02 -5.98 10.72
C GLU A 87 -5.74 -5.97 12.08
N ILE A 88 -7.07 -5.92 12.10
CA ILE A 88 -7.88 -6.00 13.33
C ILE A 88 -7.66 -7.34 14.04
N TRP A 89 -7.61 -8.44 13.29
CA TRP A 89 -7.35 -9.77 13.86
C TRP A 89 -5.89 -9.97 14.29
N SER A 90 -4.95 -9.39 13.55
CA SER A 90 -3.50 -9.54 13.80
C SER A 90 -2.97 -8.57 14.86
N GLY A 91 -3.72 -7.51 15.20
CA GLY A 91 -3.32 -6.48 16.16
C GLY A 91 -2.17 -5.58 15.68
N THR A 92 -1.84 -5.61 14.40
CA THR A 92 -0.63 -4.99 13.83
C THR A 92 -0.96 -4.22 12.55
N ASN A 93 -0.46 -2.99 12.42
CA ASN A 93 -0.76 -2.06 11.31
C ASN A 93 0.44 -1.92 10.35
N PHE A 94 0.80 -2.99 9.63
CA PHE A 94 2.01 -3.01 8.78
C PHE A 94 1.83 -2.34 7.42
N VAL A 95 0.61 -2.37 6.86
CA VAL A 95 0.34 -1.81 5.53
C VAL A 95 -0.01 -0.33 5.64
N THR A 96 -0.70 0.05 6.72
CA THR A 96 -1.16 1.43 6.95
C THR A 96 -0.02 2.36 7.41
N ILE A 97 0.92 1.88 8.23
CA ILE A 97 2.14 2.62 8.59
C ILE A 97 3.32 1.84 8.03
N PRO A 98 4.02 2.36 7.02
CA PRO A 98 5.10 1.60 6.43
C PRO A 98 6.24 1.40 7.42
N SER A 99 6.65 0.15 7.59
CA SER A 99 7.71 -0.27 8.53
C SER A 99 9.07 0.37 8.25
N PHE A 100 9.25 0.97 7.07
CA PHE A 100 10.44 1.75 6.73
C PHE A 100 10.50 3.14 7.40
N PHE A 101 9.37 3.67 7.89
CA PHE A 101 9.34 4.92 8.66
C PHE A 101 9.34 4.69 10.18
N GLY A 102 8.91 3.51 10.63
CA GLY A 102 9.08 3.07 12.01
C GLY A 102 10.50 2.51 12.19
N GLY A 103 11.46 3.37 12.49
CA GLY A 103 12.84 2.95 12.77
C GLY A 103 12.83 1.73 13.69
N GLN A 104 13.55 0.67 13.30
CA GLN A 104 13.64 -0.54 14.11
C GLN A 104 13.99 -0.15 15.56
N PRO A 105 13.31 -0.71 16.57
CA PRO A 105 13.70 -0.48 17.95
C PRO A 105 15.20 -0.78 18.07
N PRO A 106 15.98 0.10 18.73
CA PRO A 106 17.42 -0.04 18.80
C PRO A 106 17.79 -1.48 19.20
N PRO A 107 18.80 -2.10 18.54
CA PRO A 107 19.28 -3.40 18.94
C PRO A 107 19.58 -3.36 20.44
N ALA A 108 19.07 -4.34 21.19
CA ALA A 108 19.31 -4.39 22.63
C ALA A 108 20.81 -4.27 22.91
N PRO A 109 21.23 -3.46 23.92
CA PRO A 109 22.64 -3.35 24.25
C PRO A 109 23.24 -4.74 24.44
N ARG A 110 24.36 -5.01 23.76
CA ARG A 110 25.11 -6.25 24.01
C ARG A 110 25.43 -6.29 25.51
N PRO A 111 25.31 -7.45 26.19
CA PRO A 111 25.72 -7.55 27.58
C PRO A 111 27.18 -7.08 27.73
N GLY A 112 27.40 -5.99 28.47
CA GLY A 112 28.73 -5.38 28.66
C GLY A 112 29.21 -4.45 27.53
N GLY A 113 28.37 -4.15 26.53
CA GLY A 113 28.65 -3.15 25.49
C GLY A 113 28.37 -1.72 25.94
N PRO A 114 28.92 -0.71 25.24
CA PRO A 114 28.61 0.69 25.52
C PRO A 114 27.10 0.97 25.32
N PRO A 115 26.50 1.86 26.13
CA PRO A 115 25.11 2.29 25.95
C PRO A 115 24.89 2.86 24.54
N VAL A 116 23.78 2.49 23.90
CA VAL A 116 23.45 2.98 22.55
C VAL A 116 23.02 4.45 22.64
N PRO A 117 23.60 5.36 21.84
CA PRO A 117 23.16 6.75 21.77
C PRO A 117 21.72 6.82 21.23
N ILE A 118 20.86 7.55 21.93
CA ILE A 118 19.49 7.84 21.48
C ILE A 118 19.56 9.09 20.57
N PRO A 119 18.96 9.08 19.36
CA PRO A 119 18.82 10.30 18.57
C PRO A 119 17.85 11.30 19.20
#